data_AF-A0A830DNK9-F1
#
_entry.id   AF-A0A830DNK9-F1
#
_cell.length_a   1.000
_cell.length_b   1.000
_cell.length_c   1.000
_cell.angle_alpha   90.00
_cell.angle_beta   90.00
_cell.angle_gamma   90.00
#
_symmetry.space_group_name_H-M   'P 1'
#
loop_
_entity.id
_entity.type
_entity.pdbx_description
1 polymer ?
#
loop_
_entity_poly.entity_id
_entity_poly.type
_entity_poly.pdbx_seq_one_letter_code
_entity_poly.pdbx_strand_id
1 'polypeptide(L)'
;MALTLFRGLRSNCFRLYPSVHVSRKHGVLYCTMRSPEGQIATQEKQHTQLKPSPKNKSPKIDELLKNYESVIGIETHVQLATHTKAFCSCPYNYGAKPNTSVCPICMGLPGALPVLNSKVIEFAVKVGLALNCKLSVSSKFDRKQYFYPDLPKGYQISQFDIPIASDGYIDIDLPVEFGGGHRKFGVTRVHMEEDAGKLLHTGNGNFSQVDLNRAGVPLLEIVSEPDMRTGVEAAEYAAELQRLVRYLGVSNGNMQEGSLRCDVNISVRPIGQPEFGTKVNLCICSLFCCGFFIFNCGIEKRRYLR
;
A
#
# COMPACT_ATOMS: atom_id res chain seq x y z
N MET A 1 -66.79 -22.94 17.54
CA MET A 1 -67.02 -21.49 17.70
C MET A 1 -65.80 -20.79 17.11
N ALA A 2 -65.75 -20.45 15.81
CA ALA A 2 -66.33 -19.27 15.16
C ALA A 2 -65.89 -17.98 15.91
N LEU A 3 -65.18 -16.98 15.35
CA LEU A 3 -65.27 -16.33 14.05
C LEU A 3 -63.92 -15.70 13.64
N THR A 4 -63.60 -15.81 12.35
CA THR A 4 -62.82 -14.85 11.54
C THR A 4 -63.52 -13.48 11.44
N LEU A 5 -62.78 -12.38 11.32
CA LEU A 5 -63.18 -11.22 10.50
C LEU A 5 -61.98 -10.41 10.00
N PHE A 6 -61.97 -10.28 8.67
CA PHE A 6 -61.07 -9.53 7.79
C PHE A 6 -61.63 -8.12 7.53
N ARG A 7 -60.83 -7.27 6.84
CA ARG A 7 -61.12 -6.00 6.12
C ARG A 7 -60.79 -4.73 6.91
N GLY A 8 -60.16 -3.70 6.35
CA GLY A 8 -59.84 -3.37 4.96
C GLY A 8 -60.26 -1.93 4.63
N LEU A 9 -59.27 -1.08 4.31
CA LEU A 9 -59.27 0.12 3.43
C LEU A 9 -60.46 1.12 3.48
N ARG A 10 -60.14 2.41 3.70
CA ARG A 10 -60.21 3.43 2.63
C ARG A 10 -59.60 4.80 3.01
N SER A 11 -58.92 5.33 2.00
CA SER A 11 -58.35 6.65 1.77
C SER A 11 -59.37 7.79 1.75
N ASN A 12 -58.90 9.01 2.03
CA ASN A 12 -59.38 10.21 1.34
C ASN A 12 -58.21 11.12 0.93
N CYS A 13 -58.34 11.62 -0.29
CA CYS A 13 -57.36 12.27 -1.14
C CYS A 13 -57.91 13.65 -1.51
N PHE A 14 -57.12 14.72 -1.45
CA PHE A 14 -57.29 16.02 -2.13
C PHE A 14 -55.99 16.82 -1.81
N ARG A 15 -55.30 17.55 -2.70
CA ARG A 15 -55.64 18.15 -4.00
C ARG A 15 -54.35 18.62 -4.73
N LEU A 16 -54.18 18.15 -5.97
CA LEU A 16 -53.76 18.78 -7.25
C LEU A 16 -52.42 19.58 -7.42
N TYR A 17 -51.43 19.16 -8.25
CA TYR A 17 -51.16 19.23 -9.75
C TYR A 17 -50.02 20.26 -10.07
N PRO A 18 -49.36 20.28 -11.26
CA PRO A 18 -48.66 19.23 -12.04
C PRO A 18 -47.23 19.68 -12.48
N SER A 19 -46.27 18.83 -12.86
CA SER A 19 -46.17 18.25 -14.20
C SER A 19 -44.81 17.54 -14.33
N VAL A 20 -44.80 16.22 -14.52
CA VAL A 20 -43.65 15.52 -15.10
C VAL A 20 -44.19 14.42 -15.99
N HIS A 21 -43.95 14.55 -17.29
CA HIS A 21 -44.18 13.49 -18.26
C HIS A 21 -43.25 12.31 -17.96
N VAL A 22 -43.83 11.18 -17.61
CA VAL A 22 -43.13 9.88 -17.59
C VAL A 22 -43.26 9.27 -18.98
N SER A 23 -42.15 9.20 -19.70
CA SER A 23 -41.99 8.22 -20.79
C SER A 23 -41.13 7.08 -20.27
N ARG A 24 -41.69 5.88 -20.33
CA ARG A 24 -41.13 4.65 -19.78
C ARG A 24 -40.29 3.95 -20.84
N LYS A 25 -38.96 4.04 -20.77
CA LYS A 25 -38.04 3.03 -21.31
C LYS A 25 -36.78 2.92 -20.43
N HIS A 26 -36.59 1.72 -19.88
CA HIS A 26 -35.39 1.16 -19.25
C HIS A 26 -34.82 1.91 -18.03
N GLY A 27 -34.95 1.27 -16.87
CA GLY A 27 -34.59 1.81 -15.57
C GLY A 27 -33.08 1.87 -15.35
N VAL A 28 -32.59 3.08 -15.13
CA VAL A 28 -31.53 3.42 -14.18
C VAL A 28 -31.84 4.82 -13.65
N LEU A 29 -32.00 4.96 -12.33
CA LEU A 29 -32.17 6.25 -11.65
C LEU A 29 -30.78 6.85 -11.40
N TYR A 30 -30.44 7.95 -12.07
CA TYR A 30 -29.30 8.79 -11.71
C TYR A 30 -29.80 10.05 -11.01
N CYS A 31 -29.25 10.35 -9.83
CA CYS A 31 -29.46 11.62 -9.14
C CYS A 31 -28.25 12.52 -9.45
N THR A 32 -28.48 13.62 -10.17
CA THR A 32 -27.45 14.61 -10.50
C THR A 32 -27.68 15.89 -9.71
N MET A 33 -26.69 16.32 -8.93
CA MET A 33 -26.62 17.68 -8.40
C MET A 33 -25.83 18.55 -9.39
N ARG A 34 -26.40 19.70 -9.81
CA ARG A 34 -25.72 20.67 -10.68
C ARG A 34 -24.79 21.55 -9.85
N SER A 35 -23.53 21.68 -10.26
CA SER A 35 -22.62 22.74 -9.83
C SER A 35 -22.23 23.60 -11.04
N PRO A 36 -21.93 24.91 -10.86
CA PRO A 36 -21.75 25.85 -11.96
C PRO A 36 -20.45 25.62 -12.74
N GLU A 37 -20.51 25.91 -14.03
CA GLU A 37 -19.46 25.76 -15.03
C GLU A 37 -18.26 26.70 -14.75
N GLY A 38 -17.08 26.12 -14.63
CA GLY A 38 -15.80 26.81 -14.76
C GLY A 38 -15.10 26.34 -16.03
N GLN A 39 -15.01 27.20 -17.04
CA GLN A 39 -14.32 26.93 -18.30
C GLN A 39 -12.81 26.87 -18.07
N ILE A 40 -12.15 25.79 -18.48
CA ILE A 40 -10.70 25.80 -18.76
C ILE A 40 -10.49 25.15 -20.12
N ALA A 41 -10.01 25.98 -21.06
CA ALA A 41 -9.66 25.62 -22.42
C ALA A 41 -8.43 24.70 -22.45
N THR A 42 -8.53 23.67 -23.27
CA THR A 42 -7.45 22.74 -23.63
C THR A 42 -6.38 23.48 -24.43
N GLN A 43 -5.14 23.55 -23.94
CA GLN A 43 -3.97 23.84 -24.77
C GLN A 43 -3.18 22.56 -24.98
N GLU A 44 -3.02 22.19 -26.25
CA GLU A 44 -2.18 21.10 -26.74
C GLU A 44 -0.72 21.33 -26.32
N LYS A 45 -0.13 20.37 -25.61
CA LYS A 45 1.31 20.39 -25.30
C LYS A 45 2.11 19.90 -26.51
N GLN A 46 2.74 20.85 -27.18
CA GLN A 46 3.86 20.59 -28.09
C GLN A 46 5.00 19.85 -27.34
N HIS A 47 5.50 18.79 -27.97
CA HIS A 47 6.71 18.08 -27.57
C HIS A 47 7.89 19.04 -27.45
N THR A 48 8.35 19.32 -26.23
CA THR A 48 9.60 20.05 -26.00
C THR A 48 10.68 19.02 -25.64
N GLN A 49 11.71 18.92 -26.48
CA GLN A 49 12.88 18.10 -26.20
C GLN A 49 13.57 18.58 -24.92
N LEU A 50 13.77 17.67 -23.96
CA LEU A 50 14.53 17.92 -22.73
C LEU A 50 16.00 18.15 -23.09
N LYS A 51 16.47 19.39 -22.98
CA LYS A 51 17.91 19.70 -22.91
C LYS A 51 18.44 19.23 -21.54
N PRO A 52 19.62 18.59 -21.48
CA PRO A 52 20.23 18.21 -20.22
C PRO A 52 20.59 19.47 -19.43
N SER A 53 20.18 19.52 -18.16
CA SER A 53 20.52 20.61 -17.25
C SER A 53 22.03 20.60 -16.93
N PRO A 54 22.67 21.79 -16.82
CA PRO A 54 24.09 21.86 -16.54
C PRO A 54 24.37 21.45 -15.08
N LYS A 55 25.38 20.59 -14.90
CA LYS A 55 25.94 20.16 -13.61
C LYS A 55 26.65 21.32 -12.91
N ASN A 56 25.91 22.21 -12.26
CA ASN A 56 26.47 23.10 -11.24
C ASN A 56 26.15 22.50 -9.85
N LYS A 57 26.98 21.57 -9.38
CA LYS A 57 26.99 21.17 -7.97
C LYS A 57 27.48 22.36 -7.16
N SER A 58 26.61 22.98 -6.38
CA SER A 58 26.99 24.12 -5.54
C SER A 58 27.92 23.64 -4.41
N PRO A 59 29.08 24.29 -4.17
CA PRO A 59 30.08 23.85 -3.19
C PRO A 59 29.57 23.73 -1.75
N LYS A 60 28.46 24.41 -1.42
CA LYS A 60 27.77 24.36 -0.12
C LYS A 60 27.13 23.00 0.20
N ILE A 61 26.73 22.23 -0.81
CA ILE A 61 26.08 20.92 -0.61
C ILE A 61 27.11 19.87 -0.20
N ASP A 62 28.29 19.90 -0.83
CA ASP A 62 29.36 18.95 -0.52
C ASP A 62 29.92 19.15 0.90
N GLU A 63 29.90 20.37 1.42
CA GLU A 63 30.27 20.68 2.82
C GLU A 63 29.20 20.24 3.82
N LEU A 64 27.91 20.38 3.47
CA LEU A 64 26.80 19.86 4.29
C LEU A 64 26.80 18.32 4.33
N LEU A 65 27.08 17.64 3.22
CA LEU A 65 27.19 16.18 3.14
C LEU A 65 28.31 15.61 4.03
N LYS A 66 29.37 16.38 4.28
CA LYS A 66 30.48 15.95 5.15
C LYS A 66 30.15 15.98 6.65
N ASN A 67 29.10 16.71 7.05
CA ASN A 67 28.76 16.92 8.46
C ASN A 67 27.53 16.14 8.91
N TYR A 68 26.78 15.54 7.99
CA TYR A 68 25.51 14.87 8.25
C TYR A 68 25.49 13.45 7.68
N GLU A 69 24.82 12.55 8.37
CA GLU A 69 24.50 11.20 7.90
C GLU A 69 22.98 11.03 7.73
N SER A 70 22.60 10.23 6.75
CA SER A 70 21.23 9.75 6.60
C SER A 70 21.03 8.45 7.37
N VAL A 71 19.86 8.31 7.97
CA VAL A 71 19.40 7.09 8.65
C VAL A 71 18.13 6.64 7.94
N ILE A 72 18.17 5.45 7.36
CA ILE A 72 17.14 4.93 6.47
C ILE A 72 16.59 3.62 7.03
N GLY A 73 15.26 3.50 7.05
CA GLY A 73 14.52 2.26 7.29
C GLY A 73 13.52 2.02 6.17
N ILE A 74 13.20 0.76 5.87
CA ILE A 74 12.30 0.38 4.78
C ILE A 74 11.19 -0.50 5.34
N GLU A 75 9.96 -0.15 4.99
CA GLU A 75 8.76 -0.96 5.21
C GLU A 75 8.38 -1.62 3.88
N THR A 76 8.52 -2.93 3.80
CA THR A 76 8.26 -3.68 2.56
C THR A 76 7.00 -4.52 2.68
N HIS A 77 6.04 -4.28 1.78
CA HIS A 77 4.83 -5.08 1.67
C HIS A 77 5.00 -6.09 0.52
N VAL A 78 5.01 -7.37 0.87
CA VAL A 78 5.16 -8.50 -0.04
C VAL A 78 3.81 -9.17 -0.23
N GLN A 79 3.29 -9.16 -1.45
CA GLN A 79 2.08 -9.90 -1.81
C GLN A 79 2.39 -11.39 -1.96
N LEU A 80 1.69 -12.22 -1.19
CA LEU A 80 1.91 -13.66 -1.19
C LEU A 80 1.23 -14.34 -2.39
N ALA A 81 1.93 -15.29 -2.99
CA ALA A 81 1.48 -16.08 -4.13
C ALA A 81 0.62 -17.27 -3.69
N THR A 82 -0.52 -17.00 -3.03
CA THR A 82 -1.49 -18.03 -2.63
C THR A 82 -2.63 -18.16 -3.65
N HIS A 83 -3.26 -19.34 -3.71
CA HIS A 83 -4.41 -19.56 -4.58
C HIS A 83 -5.66 -18.80 -4.14
N THR A 84 -5.88 -18.69 -2.82
CA THR A 84 -7.01 -17.98 -2.22
C THR A 84 -6.54 -16.80 -1.38
N LYS A 85 -7.45 -15.87 -1.14
CA LYS A 85 -7.25 -14.70 -0.27
C LYS A 85 -6.92 -15.09 1.18
N ALA A 86 -6.52 -14.10 1.98
CA ALA A 86 -6.06 -14.31 3.36
C ALA A 86 -7.16 -14.87 4.27
N PHE A 87 -8.39 -14.38 4.10
CA PHE A 87 -9.50 -14.61 5.02
C PHE A 87 -10.76 -15.22 4.39
N CYS A 88 -10.71 -15.57 3.10
CA CYS A 88 -11.82 -16.17 2.37
C CYS A 88 -11.33 -17.03 1.19
N SER A 89 -12.22 -17.82 0.61
CA SER A 89 -11.90 -18.76 -0.47
C SER A 89 -11.85 -18.14 -1.87
N CYS A 90 -11.98 -16.81 -2.00
CA CYS A 90 -11.87 -16.16 -3.32
C CYS A 90 -10.44 -16.26 -3.87
N PRO A 91 -10.27 -16.50 -5.17
CA PRO A 91 -8.97 -16.38 -5.81
C PRO A 91 -8.57 -14.91 -6.00
N TYR A 92 -7.32 -14.67 -6.36
CA TYR A 92 -6.87 -13.39 -6.88
C TYR A 92 -6.03 -13.60 -8.13
N ASN A 93 -6.42 -12.94 -9.22
CA ASN A 93 -5.69 -12.91 -10.47
C ASN A 93 -5.46 -11.46 -10.87
N TYR A 94 -4.21 -11.10 -11.13
CA TYR A 94 -3.86 -9.77 -11.62
C TYR A 94 -4.54 -9.51 -12.98
N GLY A 95 -5.12 -8.32 -13.16
CA GLY A 95 -5.79 -7.93 -14.41
C GLY A 95 -7.18 -8.54 -14.63
N ALA A 96 -7.76 -9.23 -13.64
CA ALA A 96 -9.15 -9.68 -13.72
C ALA A 96 -10.14 -8.52 -13.90
N LYS A 97 -11.31 -8.80 -14.47
CA LYS A 97 -12.38 -7.80 -14.60
C LYS A 97 -12.79 -7.29 -13.21
N PRO A 98 -13.09 -5.99 -13.04
CA PRO A 98 -13.41 -5.41 -11.74
C PRO A 98 -14.51 -6.15 -10.99
N ASN A 99 -14.32 -6.35 -9.68
CA ASN A 99 -15.29 -6.98 -8.78
C ASN A 99 -15.81 -8.37 -9.23
N THR A 100 -14.95 -9.19 -9.85
CA THR A 100 -15.29 -10.57 -10.24
C THR A 100 -14.83 -11.63 -9.25
N SER A 101 -13.77 -11.35 -8.50
CA SER A 101 -13.17 -12.25 -7.50
C SER A 101 -13.47 -11.77 -6.08
N VAL A 102 -14.77 -11.67 -5.78
CA VAL A 102 -15.28 -11.09 -4.52
C VAL A 102 -16.31 -12.00 -3.84
N CYS A 103 -16.47 -11.87 -2.53
CA CYS A 103 -17.46 -12.57 -1.71
C CYS A 103 -17.87 -11.71 -0.51
N PRO A 104 -18.91 -12.10 0.26
CA PRO A 104 -19.38 -11.34 1.41
C PRO A 104 -18.28 -11.00 2.44
N ILE A 105 -17.28 -11.87 2.62
CA ILE A 105 -16.18 -11.65 3.57
C ILE A 105 -15.26 -10.53 3.10
N CYS A 106 -14.70 -10.63 1.89
CA CYS A 106 -13.75 -9.62 1.41
C CYS A 106 -14.43 -8.31 1.03
N MET A 107 -15.75 -8.31 0.79
CA MET A 107 -16.57 -7.10 0.64
C MET A 107 -17.04 -6.50 1.98
N GLY A 108 -16.70 -7.12 3.12
CA GLY A 108 -17.10 -6.61 4.43
C GLY A 108 -18.62 -6.53 4.65
N LEU A 109 -19.38 -7.45 4.07
CA LEU A 109 -20.84 -7.46 4.23
C LEU A 109 -21.25 -7.85 5.67
N PRO A 110 -22.40 -7.34 6.16
CA PRO A 110 -22.88 -7.67 7.50
C PRO A 110 -23.01 -9.18 7.74
N GLY A 111 -22.51 -9.65 8.88
CA GLY A 111 -22.57 -11.06 9.28
C GLY A 111 -21.46 -11.96 8.70
N ALA A 112 -20.56 -11.44 7.86
CA ALA A 112 -19.44 -12.21 7.32
C ALA A 112 -18.29 -12.33 8.35
N LEU A 113 -17.72 -13.53 8.48
CA LEU A 113 -16.61 -13.83 9.41
C LEU A 113 -15.36 -14.29 8.65
N PRO A 114 -14.16 -13.81 8.99
CA PRO A 114 -12.92 -14.18 8.33
C PRO A 114 -12.43 -15.57 8.77
N VAL A 115 -11.90 -16.34 7.82
CA VAL A 115 -11.24 -17.63 8.09
C VAL A 115 -9.85 -17.62 7.46
N LEU A 116 -8.82 -17.72 8.31
CA LEU A 116 -7.43 -17.60 7.89
C LEU A 116 -6.99 -18.75 6.96
N ASN A 117 -6.31 -18.39 5.88
CA ASN A 117 -5.69 -19.31 4.96
C ASN A 117 -4.39 -19.89 5.55
N SER A 118 -4.32 -21.22 5.71
CA SER A 118 -3.15 -21.91 6.27
C SER A 118 -1.86 -21.69 5.48
N LYS A 119 -1.95 -21.50 4.16
CA LYS A 119 -0.78 -21.27 3.31
C LYS A 119 -0.10 -19.93 3.60
N VAL A 120 -0.86 -18.94 4.06
CA VAL A 120 -0.34 -17.63 4.48
C VAL A 120 0.61 -17.79 5.67
N ILE A 121 0.23 -18.61 6.66
CA ILE A 121 1.09 -18.92 7.81
C ILE A 121 2.36 -19.64 7.36
N GLU A 122 2.25 -20.66 6.50
CA GLU A 122 3.40 -21.41 5.99
C GLU A 122 4.42 -20.47 5.31
N PHE A 123 3.94 -19.56 4.47
CA PHE A 123 4.78 -18.58 3.78
C PHE A 123 5.39 -17.55 4.75
N ALA A 124 4.62 -17.07 5.73
CA ALA A 124 5.10 -16.17 6.76
C ALA A 124 6.25 -16.80 7.57
N VAL A 125 6.08 -18.05 7.98
CA VAL A 125 7.11 -18.81 8.72
C VAL A 125 8.35 -19.04 7.86
N LYS A 126 8.19 -19.40 6.58
CA LYS A 126 9.32 -19.55 5.64
C LYS A 126 10.13 -18.27 5.51
N VAL A 127 9.47 -17.14 5.32
CA VAL A 127 10.12 -15.83 5.22
C VAL A 127 10.80 -15.45 6.53
N GLY A 128 10.12 -15.64 7.67
CA GLY A 128 10.70 -15.37 8.99
C GLY A 128 11.98 -16.18 9.23
N LEU A 129 12.00 -17.48 8.91
CA LEU A 129 13.20 -18.31 9.02
C LEU A 129 14.32 -17.87 8.08
N ALA A 130 13.98 -17.52 6.83
CA ALA A 130 14.97 -17.07 5.86
C ALA A 130 15.59 -15.71 6.22
N LEU A 131 14.86 -14.87 6.94
CA LEU A 131 15.34 -13.60 7.50
C LEU A 131 15.96 -13.76 8.90
N ASN A 132 16.27 -14.99 9.31
CA ASN A 132 16.86 -15.29 10.62
C ASN A 132 16.07 -14.73 11.81
N CYS A 133 14.75 -14.51 11.66
CA CYS A 133 13.91 -13.98 12.70
C CYS A 133 13.62 -15.03 13.78
N LYS A 134 13.38 -14.55 14.99
CA LYS A 134 12.77 -15.34 16.05
C LYS A 134 11.27 -15.49 15.76
N LEU A 135 10.83 -16.72 15.50
CA LEU A 135 9.43 -17.04 15.32
C LEU A 135 8.66 -17.00 16.64
N SER A 136 7.45 -16.46 16.61
CA SER A 136 6.53 -16.54 17.73
C SER A 136 5.69 -17.81 17.68
N VAL A 137 5.64 -18.56 18.79
CA VAL A 137 4.81 -19.78 18.92
C VAL A 137 3.31 -19.44 18.92
N SER A 138 2.96 -18.24 19.39
CA SER A 138 1.61 -17.69 19.38
C SER A 138 1.65 -16.33 18.70
N SER A 139 0.74 -16.07 17.77
CA SER A 139 0.59 -14.75 17.14
C SER A 139 -0.87 -14.34 17.14
N LYS A 140 -1.13 -13.03 17.13
CA LYS A 140 -2.46 -12.45 17.26
C LYS A 140 -2.75 -11.56 16.05
N PHE A 141 -3.98 -11.63 15.54
CA PHE A 141 -4.49 -10.65 14.58
C PHE A 141 -5.24 -9.54 15.30
N ASP A 142 -5.00 -8.32 14.84
CA ASP A 142 -5.52 -7.06 15.32
C ASP A 142 -6.29 -6.35 14.19
N ARG A 143 -7.07 -5.33 14.57
CA ARG A 143 -7.85 -4.52 13.63
C ARG A 143 -7.28 -3.12 13.57
N LYS A 144 -6.60 -2.78 12.48
CA LYS A 144 -6.12 -1.43 12.18
C LYS A 144 -7.25 -0.64 11.55
N GLN A 145 -7.87 0.27 12.32
CA GLN A 145 -9.08 0.99 11.92
C GLN A 145 -8.74 2.26 11.17
N TYR A 146 -9.31 2.44 9.97
CA TYR A 146 -9.28 3.69 9.20
C TYR A 146 -10.36 3.65 8.12
N PHE A 147 -10.86 4.82 7.73
CA PHE A 147 -11.90 4.94 6.73
C PHE A 147 -11.30 5.31 5.38
N TYR A 148 -11.38 4.38 4.43
CA TYR A 148 -11.03 4.65 3.04
C TYR A 148 -11.89 3.79 2.09
N PRO A 149 -12.28 4.26 0.90
CA PRO A 149 -13.28 3.58 0.06
C PRO A 149 -12.87 2.20 -0.47
N ASP A 150 -11.57 1.90 -0.53
CA ASP A 150 -11.05 0.59 -0.93
C ASP A 150 -10.96 -0.43 0.21
N LEU A 151 -11.26 0.00 1.45
CA LEU A 151 -11.22 -0.83 2.65
C LEU A 151 -12.65 -1.07 3.16
N PRO A 152 -13.33 -2.11 2.64
CA PRO A 152 -14.77 -2.26 2.82
C PRO A 152 -15.20 -2.51 4.27
N LYS A 153 -14.31 -3.05 5.12
CA LYS A 153 -14.61 -3.36 6.52
C LYS A 153 -14.48 -2.16 7.46
N GLY A 154 -13.89 -1.04 7.01
CA GLY A 154 -13.50 0.07 7.88
C GLY A 154 -12.34 -0.25 8.84
N TYR A 155 -11.73 -1.43 8.68
CA TYR A 155 -10.50 -1.84 9.33
C TYR A 155 -9.77 -2.88 8.47
N GLN A 156 -8.46 -2.88 8.58
CA GLN A 156 -7.57 -3.87 7.99
C GLN A 156 -7.21 -4.89 9.07
N ILE A 157 -7.32 -6.17 8.75
CA ILE A 157 -6.84 -7.25 9.61
C ILE A 157 -5.32 -7.36 9.42
N SER A 158 -4.56 -7.06 10.46
CA SER A 158 -3.10 -7.13 10.49
C SER A 158 -2.61 -7.70 11.83
N GLN A 159 -1.32 -7.68 12.14
CA GLN A 159 -0.82 -8.01 13.49
C GLN A 159 -0.10 -6.79 14.05
N PHE A 160 -0.36 -6.43 15.30
CA PHE A 160 0.32 -5.32 15.96
C PHE A 160 1.11 -5.81 17.18
N ASP A 161 0.42 -6.40 18.16
CA ASP A 161 1.00 -6.73 19.46
C ASP A 161 2.00 -7.89 19.38
N ILE A 162 1.61 -8.98 18.72
CA ILE A 162 2.37 -10.23 18.66
C ILE A 162 2.52 -10.66 17.20
N PRO A 163 3.55 -10.17 16.49
CA PRO A 163 3.81 -10.55 15.10
C PRO A 163 4.25 -12.02 15.02
N ILE A 164 4.17 -12.59 13.83
CA ILE A 164 4.60 -13.98 13.59
C ILE A 164 6.12 -14.17 13.71
N ALA A 165 6.91 -13.14 13.38
CA ALA A 165 8.36 -13.17 13.55
C ALA A 165 8.92 -11.78 13.93
N SER A 166 9.96 -11.75 14.76
CA SER A 166 10.67 -10.53 15.19
C SER A 166 12.18 -10.74 15.21
N ASP A 167 12.94 -9.65 15.36
CA ASP A 167 14.37 -9.65 15.67
C ASP A 167 15.22 -10.51 14.71
N GLY A 168 15.08 -10.25 13.41
CA GLY A 168 15.85 -10.91 12.36
C GLY A 168 16.92 -10.03 11.75
N TYR A 169 17.54 -10.54 10.69
CA TYR A 169 18.49 -9.78 9.87
C TYR A 169 18.65 -10.39 8.48
N ILE A 170 19.10 -9.56 7.55
CA ILE A 170 19.52 -9.95 6.21
C ILE A 170 20.98 -9.55 5.98
N ASP A 171 21.75 -10.48 5.42
CA ASP A 171 23.13 -10.25 5.00
C ASP A 171 23.14 -9.87 3.52
N ILE A 172 23.89 -8.83 3.16
CA ILE A 172 23.91 -8.22 1.83
C ILE A 172 25.34 -7.93 1.41
N ASP A 173 25.63 -8.24 0.15
CA ASP A 173 26.91 -7.98 -0.49
C ASP A 173 26.79 -6.69 -1.29
N LEU A 174 27.50 -5.64 -0.86
CA LEU A 174 27.48 -4.37 -1.56
C LEU A 174 28.35 -4.43 -2.82
N PRO A 175 27.93 -3.80 -3.93
CA PRO A 175 28.72 -3.76 -5.16
C PRO A 175 30.07 -3.08 -4.94
N VAL A 176 31.11 -3.62 -5.58
CA VAL A 176 32.50 -3.10 -5.49
C VAL A 176 32.59 -1.64 -5.95
N GLU A 177 31.75 -1.23 -6.90
CA GLU A 177 31.65 0.15 -7.40
C GLU A 177 31.34 1.18 -6.30
N PHE A 178 30.74 0.76 -5.19
CA PHE A 178 30.34 1.60 -4.07
C PHE A 178 31.14 1.32 -2.79
N GLY A 179 32.32 0.71 -2.92
CA GLY A 179 33.22 0.39 -1.80
C GLY A 179 33.24 -1.08 -1.42
N GLY A 180 32.29 -1.89 -1.93
CA GLY A 180 32.19 -3.32 -1.67
C GLY A 180 31.96 -3.67 -0.19
N GLY A 181 31.78 -4.96 0.07
CA GLY A 181 31.78 -5.52 1.43
C GLY A 181 30.46 -6.15 1.85
N HIS A 182 30.55 -6.94 2.92
CA HIS A 182 29.43 -7.63 3.52
C HIS A 182 28.82 -6.77 4.63
N ARG A 183 27.53 -6.51 4.53
CA ARG A 183 26.78 -5.76 5.53
C ARG A 183 25.56 -6.54 5.99
N LYS A 184 25.29 -6.42 7.29
CA LYS A 184 24.09 -6.95 7.94
C LYS A 184 23.13 -5.81 8.23
N PHE A 185 21.86 -6.01 7.91
CA PHE A 185 20.76 -5.09 8.24
C PHE A 185 19.70 -5.78 9.07
N GLY A 186 19.29 -5.17 10.18
CA GLY A 186 18.28 -5.71 11.07
C GLY A 186 16.87 -5.70 10.46
N VAL A 187 16.07 -6.68 10.87
CA VAL A 187 14.63 -6.76 10.60
C VAL A 187 13.92 -6.74 11.95
N THR A 188 13.17 -5.67 12.22
CA THR A 188 12.42 -5.52 13.47
C THR A 188 11.32 -6.57 13.59
N ARG A 189 10.51 -6.71 12.53
CA ARG A 189 9.32 -7.56 12.53
C ARG A 189 8.89 -7.96 11.13
N VAL A 190 8.26 -9.14 11.08
CA VAL A 190 7.49 -9.62 9.94
C VAL A 190 6.08 -9.92 10.43
N HIS A 191 5.07 -9.34 9.82
CA HIS A 191 3.68 -9.61 10.19
C HIS A 191 2.78 -9.84 8.98
N MET A 192 1.73 -10.63 9.22
CA MET A 192 0.70 -10.91 8.23
C MET A 192 -0.36 -9.81 8.24
N GLU A 193 -0.82 -9.45 7.05
CA GLU A 193 -1.96 -8.55 6.88
C GLU A 193 -2.74 -8.88 5.61
N GLU A 194 -3.90 -8.26 5.43
CA GLU A 194 -4.62 -8.25 4.16
C GLU A 194 -4.42 -6.95 3.41
N ASP A 195 -4.44 -7.02 2.08
CA ASP A 195 -4.42 -5.85 1.22
C ASP A 195 -5.78 -5.16 1.12
N ALA A 196 -5.75 -3.88 0.78
CA ALA A 196 -6.92 -3.10 0.41
C ALA A 196 -7.32 -3.35 -1.06
N GLY A 197 -8.47 -2.82 -1.46
CA GLY A 197 -8.88 -2.76 -2.85
C GLY A 197 -8.05 -1.78 -3.69
N LYS A 198 -8.49 -1.53 -4.92
CA LYS A 198 -7.90 -0.55 -5.82
C LYS A 198 -8.89 0.57 -6.10
N LEU A 199 -8.42 1.82 -6.02
CA LEU A 199 -9.15 2.98 -6.51
C LEU A 199 -8.66 3.38 -7.89
N LEU A 200 -9.60 3.69 -8.77
CA LEU A 200 -9.36 4.25 -10.09
C LEU A 200 -10.02 5.62 -10.16
N HIS A 201 -9.19 6.64 -10.36
CA HIS A 201 -9.63 8.02 -10.58
C HIS A 201 -9.53 8.32 -12.08
N THR A 202 -10.67 8.48 -12.74
CA THR A 202 -10.69 8.95 -14.14
C THR A 202 -10.39 10.44 -14.15
N GLY A 203 -9.40 10.87 -14.94
CA GLY A 203 -8.87 12.25 -14.93
C GLY A 203 -9.87 13.39 -15.16
N ASN A 204 -11.09 13.08 -15.64
CA ASN A 204 -12.15 14.05 -15.90
C ASN A 204 -13.41 13.79 -15.05
N GLY A 205 -13.38 12.83 -14.12
CA GLY A 205 -14.55 12.41 -13.35
C GLY A 205 -14.60 13.00 -11.95
N ASN A 206 -15.79 13.41 -11.49
CA ASN A 206 -16.05 13.83 -10.12
C ASN A 206 -16.22 12.64 -9.14
N PHE A 207 -15.90 11.42 -9.58
CA PHE A 207 -16.11 10.20 -8.81
C PHE A 207 -14.91 9.25 -8.98
N SER A 208 -14.75 8.39 -7.97
CA SER A 208 -13.72 7.36 -7.95
C SER A 208 -14.39 5.99 -8.10
N GLN A 209 -13.78 5.10 -8.87
CA GLN A 209 -14.26 3.73 -9.05
C GLN A 209 -13.50 2.79 -8.11
N VAL A 210 -14.22 1.90 -7.44
CA VAL A 210 -13.66 0.96 -6.47
C VAL A 210 -13.67 -0.46 -7.06
N ASP A 211 -12.49 -1.08 -7.11
CA ASP A 211 -12.32 -2.50 -7.43
C ASP A 211 -11.81 -3.27 -6.21
N LEU A 212 -12.64 -4.16 -5.68
CA LEU A 212 -12.37 -4.98 -4.49
C LEU A 212 -11.78 -6.35 -4.83
N ASN A 213 -11.41 -6.61 -6.08
CA ASN A 213 -10.71 -7.84 -6.44
C ASN A 213 -9.45 -8.06 -5.58
N ARG A 214 -8.70 -7.00 -5.28
CA ARG A 214 -7.48 -7.05 -4.48
C ARG A 214 -7.73 -7.03 -2.96
N ALA A 215 -8.89 -6.57 -2.51
CA ALA A 215 -9.22 -6.53 -1.10
C ALA A 215 -9.21 -7.95 -0.50
N GLY A 216 -8.44 -8.15 0.57
CA GLY A 216 -8.27 -9.44 1.24
C GLY A 216 -7.11 -10.29 0.72
N VAL A 217 -6.34 -9.83 -0.28
CA VAL A 217 -5.14 -10.53 -0.75
C VAL A 217 -4.11 -10.58 0.38
N PRO A 218 -3.46 -11.73 0.63
CA PRO A 218 -2.50 -11.84 1.73
C PRO A 218 -1.21 -11.07 1.43
N LEU A 219 -0.74 -10.34 2.44
CA LEU A 219 0.52 -9.63 2.45
C LEU A 219 1.36 -10.04 3.65
N LEU A 220 2.68 -9.93 3.49
CA LEU A 220 3.62 -9.80 4.59
C LEU A 220 4.20 -8.41 4.58
N GLU A 221 4.10 -7.72 5.71
CA GLU A 221 4.81 -6.48 5.93
C GLU A 221 6.11 -6.81 6.69
N ILE A 222 7.24 -6.40 6.12
CA ILE A 222 8.59 -6.64 6.63
C ILE A 222 9.18 -5.27 6.95
N VAL A 223 9.42 -5.01 8.23
CA VAL A 223 9.91 -3.73 8.72
C VAL A 223 11.40 -3.87 9.06
N SER A 224 12.24 -3.09 8.40
CA SER A 224 13.67 -3.04 8.69
C SER A 224 13.98 -2.17 9.90
N GLU A 225 15.10 -2.46 10.56
CA GLU A 225 15.75 -1.51 11.45
C GLU A 225 16.28 -0.30 10.66
N PRO A 226 16.45 0.87 11.30
CA PRO A 226 17.00 2.06 10.67
C PRO A 226 18.54 1.98 10.56
N ASP A 227 19.06 0.92 9.93
CA ASP A 227 20.49 0.59 9.85
C ASP A 227 21.18 1.07 8.56
N MET A 228 20.39 1.40 7.54
CA MET A 228 20.90 1.85 6.26
C MET A 228 21.34 3.31 6.34
N ARG A 229 22.49 3.63 5.74
CA ARG A 229 23.11 4.96 5.74
C ARG A 229 23.19 5.57 4.36
N THR A 230 23.10 4.76 3.29
CA THR A 230 23.15 5.26 1.91
C THR A 230 21.97 4.76 1.07
N GLY A 231 21.65 5.49 0.00
CA GLY A 231 20.63 5.07 -0.96
C GLY A 231 20.99 3.79 -1.73
N VAL A 232 22.28 3.47 -1.86
CA VAL A 232 22.77 2.22 -2.47
C VAL A 232 22.45 1.04 -1.56
N GLU A 233 22.75 1.15 -0.26
CA GLU A 233 22.40 0.13 0.73
C GLU A 233 20.89 -0.13 0.74
N ALA A 234 20.07 0.93 0.66
CA ALA A 234 18.61 0.82 0.57
C ALA A 234 18.13 0.09 -0.69
N ALA A 235 18.76 0.36 -1.83
CA ALA A 235 18.42 -0.31 -3.09
C ALA A 235 18.80 -1.80 -3.07
N GLU A 236 20.00 -2.13 -2.56
CA GLU A 236 20.45 -3.52 -2.44
C GLU A 236 19.64 -4.29 -1.40
N TYR A 237 19.22 -3.65 -0.30
CA TYR A 237 18.27 -4.24 0.66
C TYR A 237 16.95 -4.64 0.00
N ALA A 238 16.33 -3.74 -0.76
CA ALA A 238 15.09 -4.04 -1.45
C ALA A 238 15.28 -5.13 -2.53
N ALA A 239 16.43 -5.13 -3.22
CA ALA A 239 16.76 -6.11 -4.23
C ALA A 239 17.02 -7.51 -3.64
N GLU A 240 17.76 -7.61 -2.55
CA GLU A 240 18.00 -8.88 -1.84
C GLU A 240 16.70 -9.45 -1.26
N LEU A 241 15.86 -8.60 -0.67
CA LEU A 241 14.56 -9.04 -0.19
C LEU A 241 13.68 -9.58 -1.33
N GLN A 242 13.71 -8.93 -2.50
CA GLN A 242 13.04 -9.43 -3.71
C GLN A 242 13.60 -10.78 -4.17
N ARG A 243 14.93 -10.95 -4.18
CA ARG A 243 15.59 -12.21 -4.54
C ARG A 243 15.18 -13.33 -3.58
N LEU A 244 15.20 -13.06 -2.28
CA LEU A 244 14.82 -13.99 -1.22
C LEU A 244 13.37 -14.48 -1.38
N VAL A 245 12.39 -13.57 -1.52
CA VAL A 245 10.98 -13.99 -1.62
C VAL A 245 10.68 -14.76 -2.91
N ARG A 246 11.40 -14.45 -4.00
CA ARG A 246 11.33 -15.22 -5.25
C ARG A 246 11.95 -16.60 -5.11
N TYR A 247 13.11 -16.69 -4.47
CA TYR A 247 13.82 -17.94 -4.24
C TYR A 247 13.00 -18.91 -3.39
N LEU A 248 12.34 -18.41 -2.35
CA LEU A 248 11.43 -19.21 -1.51
C LEU A 248 10.13 -19.62 -2.22
N GLY A 249 9.82 -19.02 -3.37
CA GLY A 249 8.57 -19.23 -4.10
C GLY A 249 7.33 -18.70 -3.38
N VAL A 250 7.48 -17.74 -2.46
CA VAL A 250 6.36 -17.15 -1.69
C VAL A 250 5.71 -15.97 -2.40
N SER A 251 6.44 -15.31 -3.31
CA SER A 251 5.96 -14.17 -4.10
C SER A 251 6.71 -14.09 -5.44
N ASN A 252 6.08 -13.53 -6.48
CA ASN A 252 6.77 -13.19 -7.73
C ASN A 252 7.62 -11.90 -7.59
N GLY A 253 7.43 -11.12 -6.52
CA GLY A 253 8.22 -9.92 -6.21
C GLY A 253 8.21 -8.82 -7.28
N ASN A 254 7.27 -8.83 -8.23
CA ASN A 254 7.20 -7.89 -9.34
C ASN A 254 6.60 -6.54 -8.90
N MET A 255 7.43 -5.50 -8.84
CA MET A 255 6.97 -4.17 -8.41
C MET A 255 6.00 -3.53 -9.41
N GLN A 256 6.12 -3.84 -10.70
CA GLN A 256 5.26 -3.31 -11.76
C GLN A 256 3.81 -3.80 -11.62
N GLU A 257 3.63 -5.03 -11.15
CA GLU A 257 2.32 -5.60 -10.81
C GLU A 257 1.84 -5.18 -9.40
N GLY A 258 2.70 -4.54 -8.63
CA GLY A 258 2.43 -4.14 -7.24
C GLY A 258 2.47 -5.31 -6.25
N SER A 259 3.14 -6.41 -6.59
CA SER A 259 3.30 -7.54 -5.65
C SER A 259 4.46 -7.36 -4.66
N LEU A 260 5.29 -6.34 -4.88
CA LEU A 260 6.26 -5.84 -3.91
C LEU A 260 6.16 -4.32 -3.86
N ARG A 261 5.97 -3.76 -2.66
CA ARG A 261 5.90 -2.32 -2.43
C ARG A 261 6.85 -1.95 -1.30
N CYS A 262 7.55 -0.83 -1.43
CA CYS A 262 8.49 -0.36 -0.43
C CYS A 262 8.18 1.10 -0.09
N ASP A 263 8.01 1.36 1.21
CA ASP A 263 7.93 2.70 1.78
C ASP A 263 9.23 2.99 2.52
N VAL A 264 9.82 4.17 2.24
CA VAL A 264 11.15 4.51 2.73
C VAL A 264 11.05 5.60 3.78
N ASN A 265 11.55 5.29 4.96
CA ASN A 265 11.66 6.20 6.08
C ASN A 265 13.07 6.77 6.15
N ILE A 266 13.21 8.09 6.05
CA ILE A 266 14.51 8.78 6.04
C ILE A 266 14.54 9.82 7.13
N SER A 267 15.63 9.85 7.89
CA SER A 267 15.98 10.98 8.76
C SER A 267 17.43 11.38 8.51
N VAL A 268 17.78 12.62 8.85
CA VAL A 268 19.13 13.16 8.68
C VAL A 268 19.57 13.76 10.00
N ARG A 269 20.80 13.44 10.43
CA ARG A 269 21.40 13.93 11.67
C ARG A 269 22.90 14.27 11.48
N PRO A 270 23.46 15.20 12.27
CA PRO A 270 24.90 15.41 12.35
C PRO A 270 25.64 14.10 12.65
N ILE A 271 26.81 13.92 12.03
CA ILE A 271 27.62 12.71 12.23
C ILE A 271 28.01 12.58 13.71
N GLY A 272 27.83 11.39 14.27
CA GLY A 272 28.19 11.09 15.67
C GLY A 272 27.11 11.45 16.69
N GLN A 273 26.01 12.09 16.28
CA GLN A 273 24.88 12.34 17.17
C GLN A 273 24.10 11.04 17.43
N PRO A 274 23.84 10.64 18.69
CA PRO A 274 23.11 9.40 18.99
C PRO A 274 21.61 9.53 18.72
N GLU A 275 21.01 10.70 18.90
CA GLU A 275 19.57 10.89 18.70
C GLU A 275 19.19 10.88 17.20
N PHE A 276 18.00 10.36 16.91
CA PHE A 276 17.44 10.39 15.56
C PHE A 276 16.86 11.78 15.23
N GLY A 277 17.06 12.22 13.99
CA GLY A 277 16.46 13.44 13.48
C GLY A 277 14.97 13.27 13.14
N THR A 278 14.34 14.34 12.66
CA THR A 278 12.95 14.29 12.20
C THR A 278 12.78 13.27 11.06
N LYS A 279 11.87 12.31 11.27
CA LYS A 279 11.51 11.28 10.29
C LYS A 279 10.67 11.89 9.16
N VAL A 280 11.08 11.63 7.93
CA VAL A 280 10.31 11.90 6.71
C VAL A 280 10.00 10.56 6.07
N ASN A 281 8.71 10.33 5.79
CA ASN A 281 8.27 9.14 5.07
C ASN A 281 8.08 9.49 3.59
N LEU A 282 8.71 8.72 2.71
CA LEU A 282 8.42 8.66 1.28
C LEU A 282 7.61 7.39 1.00
N CYS A 283 6.28 7.56 0.92
CA CYS A 283 5.38 6.51 0.48
C CYS A 283 5.56 6.27 -1.03
N ILE A 284 5.71 5.00 -1.43
CA ILE A 284 5.82 4.49 -2.81
C ILE A 284 7.12 4.88 -3.52
N CYS A 285 8.14 4.02 -3.40
CA CYS A 285 9.27 3.98 -4.32
C CYS A 285 9.24 2.71 -5.18
N SER A 286 9.38 2.85 -6.51
CA SER A 286 9.82 1.75 -7.38
C SER A 286 11.32 1.50 -7.15
N LEU A 287 11.82 0.28 -7.37
CA LEU A 287 13.22 -0.12 -7.11
C LEU A 287 14.24 0.89 -7.68
N PHE A 288 13.93 1.44 -8.87
CA PHE A 288 14.75 2.42 -9.57
C PHE A 288 14.70 3.82 -8.93
N CYS A 289 13.59 4.19 -8.29
CA CYS A 289 13.45 5.46 -7.58
C CYS A 289 14.17 5.47 -6.23
N CYS A 290 14.28 4.33 -5.52
CA CYS A 290 14.94 4.28 -4.21
C CYS A 290 16.35 4.90 -4.25
N GLY A 291 17.22 4.47 -5.18
CA GLY A 291 18.59 5.02 -5.25
C GLY A 291 18.67 6.50 -5.62
N PHE A 292 17.83 6.96 -6.56
CA PHE A 292 17.92 8.31 -7.14
C PHE A 292 17.19 9.40 -6.33
N PHE A 293 16.05 9.06 -5.71
CA PHE A 293 15.27 10.00 -4.90
C PHE A 293 15.82 10.18 -3.49
N ILE A 294 16.37 9.13 -2.87
CA ILE A 294 16.97 9.21 -1.52
C ILE A 294 18.15 10.19 -1.52
N PHE A 295 18.93 10.23 -2.60
CA PHE A 295 20.09 11.12 -2.72
C PHE A 295 19.72 12.61 -2.86
N ASN A 296 18.58 12.93 -3.48
CA ASN A 296 18.18 14.32 -3.75
C ASN A 296 17.13 14.87 -2.76
N CYS A 297 16.17 14.05 -2.32
CA CYS A 297 14.98 14.55 -1.61
C CYS A 297 15.22 14.86 -0.12
N GLY A 298 16.12 14.11 0.54
CA GLY A 298 16.44 14.33 1.96
C GLY A 298 17.11 15.68 2.24
N ILE A 299 17.80 16.25 1.25
CA ILE A 299 18.61 17.46 1.39
C ILE A 299 17.83 18.70 0.94
N GLU A 300 17.00 18.62 -0.10
CA GLU A 300 16.23 19.76 -0.59
C GLU A 300 15.06 20.15 0.33
N LYS A 301 14.40 19.21 1.03
CA LYS A 301 13.23 19.54 1.87
C LYS A 301 13.56 20.38 3.11
N ARG A 302 14.80 20.39 3.61
CA ARG A 302 15.22 21.32 4.69
C ARG A 302 15.59 22.71 4.19
N ARG A 303 15.74 22.91 2.87
CA ARG A 303 15.96 24.24 2.27
C ARG A 303 14.73 25.14 2.37
N TYR A 304 13.54 24.55 2.56
CA TYR A 304 12.26 25.25 2.69
C TYR A 304 11.71 25.32 4.12
N LEU A 305 12.34 24.65 5.08
CA LEU A 305 11.91 24.63 6.50
C LEU A 305 12.80 25.53 7.39
N ARG A 306 13.50 26.50 6.79
CA ARG A 306 14.17 27.61 7.47
C ARG A 306 13.74 28.92 6.83
#